data_AF-A0A7L3BML3-F1
#
_entry.id   AF-A0A7L3BML3-F1
#
_cell.length_a   1.000
_cell.length_b   1.000
_cell.length_c   1.000
_cell.angle_alpha   90.00
_cell.angle_beta   90.00
_cell.angle_gamma   90.00
#
_symmetry.space_group_name_H-M   'P 1'
#
loop_
_entity.id
_entity.type
_entity.pdbx_description
1 polymer ?
#
loop_
_entity_poly.entity_id
_entity_poly.type
_entity_poly.pdbx_seq_one_letter_code
_entity_poly.pdbx_strand_id
1 'polypeptide(L)'
;PRRLLVGAPWDGDRQGDVYKCRVGPPNATCAKANLGSAAPWLSPLPGRSAHFGMTLLDSKDGGFVACAPLWSQECGTSVFSTGLCARLDGDLRPVGTIAPTAQRCSTYMDIVIVLDGSNSIYPWYEVQNFLSNVLSKFFIGPGQIQV
;
A
#
# COMPACT_ATOMS: atom_id res chain seq x y z
N PRO A 1 -10.15 -22.05 23.09
CA PRO A 1 -8.75 -21.66 23.43
C PRO A 1 -8.47 -20.24 22.91
N ARG A 2 -7.89 -19.36 23.74
CA ARG A 2 -7.58 -17.97 23.34
C ARG A 2 -6.39 -17.98 22.36
N ARG A 3 -6.47 -17.19 21.29
CA ARG A 3 -5.39 -17.03 20.31
C ARG A 3 -5.01 -15.56 20.19
N LEU A 4 -3.72 -15.30 19.94
CA LEU A 4 -3.17 -13.98 19.68
C LEU A 4 -2.80 -13.89 18.20
N LEU A 5 -3.18 -12.78 17.57
CA LEU A 5 -2.78 -12.43 16.21
C LEU A 5 -1.58 -11.48 16.28
N VAL A 6 -0.54 -11.78 15.50
CA VAL A 6 0.72 -11.02 15.48
C VAL A 6 1.08 -10.69 14.05
N GLY A 7 1.33 -9.42 13.77
CA GLY A 7 1.81 -8.96 12.47
C GLY A 7 3.33 -8.92 12.44
N ALA A 8 3.93 -9.34 11.32
CA ALA A 8 5.37 -9.36 11.12
C ALA A 8 5.72 -8.71 9.76
N PRO A 9 5.62 -7.37 9.64
CA PRO A 9 5.73 -6.66 8.36
C PRO A 9 7.12 -6.69 7.70
N TRP A 10 8.13 -7.25 8.37
CA TRP A 10 9.49 -7.39 7.83
C TRP A 10 9.85 -8.82 7.41
N ASP A 11 8.98 -9.78 7.69
CA ASP A 11 9.19 -11.18 7.38
C ASP A 11 9.16 -11.42 5.85
N GLY A 12 9.90 -12.43 5.37
CA GLY A 12 9.98 -12.79 3.96
C GLY A 12 10.46 -11.64 3.06
N ASP A 13 11.63 -11.06 3.36
CA ASP A 13 12.20 -9.90 2.65
C ASP A 13 11.21 -8.71 2.52
N ARG A 14 10.63 -8.31 3.65
CA ARG A 14 9.66 -7.20 3.73
C ARG A 14 8.37 -7.41 2.93
N GLN A 15 8.07 -8.65 2.52
CA GLN A 15 6.72 -9.03 2.11
C GLN A 15 5.73 -8.84 3.26
N GLY A 16 6.17 -9.18 4.47
CA GLY A 16 5.35 -9.20 5.65
C GLY A 16 4.45 -10.43 5.73
N ASP A 17 4.14 -10.85 6.95
CA ASP A 17 3.23 -11.97 7.20
C ASP A 17 2.47 -11.77 8.51
N VAL A 18 1.55 -12.69 8.78
CA VAL A 18 0.73 -12.71 9.99
C VAL A 18 0.79 -14.08 10.64
N TYR A 19 0.82 -14.07 11.96
CA TYR A 19 0.97 -15.25 12.79
C TYR A 19 -0.19 -15.37 13.77
N LYS A 20 -0.62 -16.61 14.02
CA LYS A 20 -1.63 -16.95 15.03
C LYS A 20 -1.00 -17.83 16.09
N CYS A 21 -0.86 -17.28 17.29
CA CYS A 21 -0.19 -17.91 18.43
C CYS A 21 -1.21 -18.40 19.46
N ARG A 22 -0.96 -19.56 20.07
CA ARG A 22 -1.77 -20.03 21.20
C ARG A 22 -1.41 -19.24 22.47
N VAL A 23 -2.40 -18.87 23.26
CA VAL A 23 -2.19 -18.19 24.56
C VAL A 23 -2.41 -19.19 25.69
N GLY A 24 -1.45 -19.31 26.61
CA GLY A 24 -1.57 -20.13 27.81
C GLY A 24 -0.27 -20.89 28.14
N PRO A 25 0.09 -21.93 27.37
CA PRO A 25 1.29 -22.72 27.65
C PRO A 25 2.57 -21.89 27.46
N PRO A 26 3.61 -22.07 28.29
CA PRO A 26 4.96 -21.61 27.97
C PRO A 26 5.44 -22.28 26.67
N ASN A 27 6.19 -21.56 25.84
CA ASN A 27 6.66 -21.99 24.51
C ASN A 27 5.55 -22.33 23.49
N ALA A 28 4.45 -21.59 23.53
CA ALA A 28 3.40 -21.74 22.53
C ALA A 28 3.90 -21.46 21.10
N THR A 29 3.58 -22.36 20.17
CA THR A 29 3.91 -22.19 18.76
C THR A 29 2.93 -21.25 18.05
N CYS A 30 3.44 -20.56 17.04
CA CYS A 30 2.67 -19.68 16.17
C CYS A 30 2.56 -20.29 14.77
N ALA A 31 1.35 -20.32 14.22
CA ALA A 31 1.13 -20.69 12.82
C ALA A 31 1.28 -19.45 11.93
N LYS A 32 2.00 -19.58 10.82
CA LYS A 32 2.24 -18.52 9.82
C LYS A 32 1.18 -18.59 8.72
N ALA A 33 0.68 -17.45 8.25
CA ALA A 33 -0.31 -17.40 7.17
C ALA A 33 0.31 -17.68 5.79
N ASN A 34 1.62 -17.41 5.61
CA ASN A 34 2.36 -17.61 4.37
C ASN A 34 1.77 -16.80 3.21
N LEU A 35 1.44 -15.52 3.47
CA LEU A 35 0.76 -14.66 2.49
C LEU A 35 1.49 -14.56 1.15
N GLY A 36 2.83 -14.55 1.17
CA GLY A 36 3.63 -14.46 -0.06
C GLY A 36 3.53 -15.67 -0.99
N SER A 37 3.28 -16.88 -0.46
CA SER A 37 3.13 -18.10 -1.28
C SER A 37 1.67 -18.52 -1.46
N ALA A 38 0.83 -18.32 -0.44
CA ALA A 38 -0.57 -18.70 -0.46
C ALA A 38 -1.44 -17.74 -1.29
N ALA A 39 -1.01 -16.50 -1.50
CA ALA A 39 -1.73 -15.51 -2.29
C ALA A 39 -0.76 -14.69 -3.18
N PRO A 40 -0.29 -15.28 -4.30
CA PRO A 40 0.66 -14.62 -5.20
C PRO A 40 0.16 -13.28 -5.76
N TRP A 41 -1.17 -13.08 -5.85
CA TRP A 41 -1.78 -11.83 -6.30
C TRP A 41 -1.64 -10.68 -5.29
N LEU A 42 -1.19 -10.96 -4.06
CA LEU A 42 -0.84 -9.95 -3.05
C LEU A 42 0.64 -9.54 -3.12
N SER A 43 1.45 -10.24 -3.91
CA SER A 43 2.88 -9.95 -4.02
C SER A 43 3.10 -8.57 -4.63
N PRO A 44 4.04 -7.78 -4.07
CA PRO A 44 4.43 -6.51 -4.63
C PRO A 44 5.21 -6.75 -5.92
N LEU A 45 5.40 -5.67 -6.68
CA LEU A 45 6.25 -5.69 -7.86
C LEU A 45 7.71 -6.01 -7.49
N PRO A 46 8.51 -6.53 -8.44
CA PRO A 46 9.92 -6.86 -8.20
C PRO A 46 10.69 -5.71 -7.55
N GLY A 47 11.43 -6.01 -6.48
CA GLY A 47 12.23 -5.02 -5.75
C GLY A 47 11.43 -4.11 -4.80
N ARG A 48 10.11 -4.30 -4.68
CA ARG A 48 9.26 -3.56 -3.73
C ARG A 48 8.87 -4.42 -2.53
N SER A 49 8.50 -3.75 -1.46
CA SER A 49 8.08 -4.36 -0.20
C SER A 49 6.58 -4.18 0.00
N ALA A 50 5.88 -5.21 0.49
CA ALA A 50 4.45 -5.14 0.76
C ALA A 50 4.16 -4.77 2.21
N HIS A 51 4.94 -5.31 3.16
CA HIS A 51 4.78 -5.09 4.60
C HIS A 51 3.40 -5.48 5.17
N PHE A 52 2.88 -6.65 4.78
CA PHE A 52 1.67 -7.19 5.38
C PHE A 52 1.79 -7.39 6.90
N GLY A 53 0.72 -7.09 7.62
CA GLY A 53 0.67 -7.22 9.08
C GLY A 53 1.03 -5.95 9.84
N MET A 54 1.29 -4.82 9.15
CA MET A 54 1.37 -3.50 9.81
C MET A 54 0.05 -3.08 10.45
N THR A 55 -1.08 -3.57 9.92
CA THR A 55 -2.40 -3.34 10.52
C THR A 55 -3.19 -4.64 10.47
N LEU A 56 -3.79 -4.99 11.61
CA LEU A 56 -4.61 -6.18 11.78
C LEU A 56 -5.97 -5.78 12.33
N LEU A 57 -7.04 -6.35 11.77
CA LEU A 57 -8.40 -6.22 12.28
C LEU A 57 -9.06 -7.58 12.40
N ASP A 58 -9.86 -7.75 13.45
CA ASP A 58 -10.79 -8.86 13.57
C ASP A 58 -11.99 -8.66 12.62
N SER A 59 -12.54 -9.75 12.09
CA SER A 59 -13.69 -9.71 11.19
C SER A 59 -14.87 -10.48 11.80
N LYS A 60 -16.09 -9.94 11.62
CA LYS A 60 -17.31 -10.46 12.24
C LYS A 60 -17.68 -11.88 11.78
N ASP A 61 -17.14 -12.33 10.65
CA ASP A 61 -17.30 -13.66 10.07
C ASP A 61 -16.36 -14.71 10.69
N GLY A 62 -15.61 -14.36 11.74
CA GLY A 62 -14.66 -15.25 12.41
C GLY A 62 -13.29 -15.34 11.70
N GLY A 63 -13.10 -14.55 10.64
CA GLY A 63 -11.82 -14.29 10.01
C GLY A 63 -11.15 -13.03 10.56
N PHE A 64 -10.16 -12.53 9.82
CA PHE A 64 -9.45 -11.29 10.14
C PHE A 64 -8.93 -10.67 8.86
N VAL A 65 -8.51 -9.40 8.95
CA VAL A 65 -7.97 -8.64 7.85
C VAL A 65 -6.54 -8.24 8.18
N ALA A 66 -5.62 -8.49 7.26
CA ALA A 66 -4.23 -8.09 7.35
C ALA A 66 -3.93 -7.07 6.26
N CYS A 67 -3.44 -5.89 6.64
CA CYS A 67 -3.17 -4.81 5.70
C CYS A 67 -1.69 -4.47 5.61
N ALA A 68 -1.37 -3.95 4.44
CA ALA A 68 -0.08 -3.51 3.95
C ALA A 68 -0.24 -2.07 3.43
N PRO A 69 -0.25 -1.04 4.30
CA PRO A 69 -0.52 0.33 3.89
C PRO A 69 0.55 0.95 2.98
N LEU A 70 1.76 0.35 2.92
CA LEU A 70 2.85 0.78 2.04
C LEU A 70 2.90 0.01 0.70
N TRP A 71 1.96 -0.93 0.49
CA TRP A 71 1.84 -1.59 -0.80
C TRP A 71 1.55 -0.56 -1.89
N SER A 72 2.27 -0.67 -3.00
CA SER A 72 2.26 0.32 -4.07
C SER A 72 1.86 -0.31 -5.39
N GLN A 73 0.99 0.38 -6.12
CA GLN A 73 0.56 0.06 -7.47
C GLN A 73 1.38 0.87 -8.48
N GLU A 74 1.83 0.25 -9.57
CA GLU A 74 2.40 0.97 -10.69
C GLU A 74 1.33 1.23 -11.76
N CYS A 75 1.32 2.47 -12.27
CA CYS A 75 0.51 2.89 -13.39
C CYS A 75 1.40 3.70 -14.35
N GLY A 76 1.85 3.06 -15.43
CA GLY A 76 2.85 3.65 -16.33
C GLY A 76 4.18 3.84 -15.62
N THR A 77 4.68 5.09 -15.58
CA THR A 77 5.93 5.45 -14.87
C THR A 77 5.69 5.91 -13.43
N SER A 78 4.43 6.00 -13.00
CA SER A 78 4.05 6.49 -11.68
C SER A 78 3.78 5.36 -10.71
N VAL A 79 4.08 5.62 -9.43
CA VAL A 79 3.90 4.68 -8.33
C VAL A 79 2.92 5.29 -7.34
N PHE A 80 1.84 4.59 -7.05
CA PHE A 80 0.80 5.02 -6.12
C PHE A 80 0.78 4.10 -4.91
N SER A 81 1.07 4.64 -3.72
CA SER A 81 0.94 3.92 -2.46
C SER A 81 -0.53 3.85 -2.05
N THR A 82 -1.28 2.95 -2.67
CA THR A 82 -2.72 2.77 -2.42
C THR A 82 -2.97 1.95 -1.15
N GLY A 83 -2.00 1.14 -0.74
CA GLY A 83 -2.18 0.11 0.27
C GLY A 83 -3.01 -1.07 -0.25
N LEU A 84 -2.93 -2.18 0.47
CA LEU A 84 -3.64 -3.42 0.15
C LEU A 84 -3.99 -4.17 1.42
N CYS A 85 -5.14 -4.84 1.45
CA CYS A 85 -5.53 -5.70 2.56
C CYS A 85 -5.92 -7.09 2.05
N ALA A 86 -5.58 -8.11 2.83
CA ALA A 86 -5.96 -9.49 2.63
C ALA A 86 -7.01 -9.89 3.67
N ARG A 87 -8.13 -10.47 3.22
CA ARG A 87 -9.07 -11.15 4.12
C ARG A 87 -8.59 -12.57 4.33
N LEU A 88 -8.51 -12.97 5.59
CA LEU A 88 -8.04 -14.27 6.04
C LEU A 88 -9.16 -14.96 6.82
N ASP A 89 -9.35 -16.25 6.59
CA ASP A 89 -10.29 -17.04 7.38
C ASP A 89 -9.74 -17.42 8.76
N GLY A 90 -10.54 -18.15 9.55
CA GLY A 90 -10.15 -18.61 10.88
C GLY A 90 -8.87 -19.47 10.92
N ASP A 91 -8.42 -20.01 9.79
CA ASP A 91 -7.24 -20.86 9.64
C ASP A 91 -6.07 -20.15 8.95
N LEU A 92 -6.09 -18.81 8.88
CA LEU A 92 -5.07 -17.97 8.22
C LEU A 92 -5.00 -18.15 6.69
N ARG A 93 -6.04 -18.69 6.05
CA ARG A 93 -6.04 -18.84 4.59
C ARG A 93 -6.56 -17.57 3.92
N PRO A 94 -5.87 -17.03 2.90
CA PRO A 94 -6.36 -15.90 2.12
C PRO A 94 -7.66 -16.28 1.39
N VAL A 95 -8.73 -15.52 1.63
CA VAL A 95 -10.04 -15.74 1.00
C VAL A 95 -10.49 -14.57 0.12
N GLY A 96 -9.76 -13.45 0.16
CA GLY A 96 -10.04 -12.31 -0.69
C GLY A 96 -9.11 -11.15 -0.45
N THR A 97 -9.29 -10.12 -1.26
CA THR A 97 -8.48 -8.91 -1.26
C THR A 97 -9.38 -7.68 -1.15
N ILE A 98 -8.93 -6.68 -0.40
CA ILE A 98 -9.62 -5.42 -0.19
C ILE A 98 -8.66 -4.30 -0.58
N ALA A 99 -8.99 -3.58 -1.65
CA ALA A 99 -8.16 -2.52 -2.23
C ALA A 99 -9.05 -1.35 -2.72
N PRO A 100 -9.76 -0.65 -1.82
CA PRO A 100 -10.75 0.35 -2.22
C PRO A 100 -10.12 1.58 -2.89
N THR A 101 -8.87 1.88 -2.55
CA THR A 101 -8.04 2.98 -3.07
C THR A 101 -7.21 2.56 -4.27
N ALA A 102 -7.27 1.29 -4.71
CA ALA A 102 -6.61 0.86 -5.93
C ALA A 102 -7.19 1.67 -7.10
N GLN A 103 -6.36 2.53 -7.67
CA GLN A 103 -6.78 3.38 -8.77
C GLN A 103 -6.82 2.53 -10.03
N ARG A 104 -7.87 2.68 -10.84
CA ARG A 104 -7.74 2.30 -12.24
C ARG A 104 -6.63 3.17 -12.80
N CYS A 105 -5.65 2.57 -13.47
CA CYS A 105 -4.56 3.31 -14.11
C CYS A 105 -5.16 4.17 -15.25
N SER A 106 -5.68 5.32 -14.84
CA SER A 106 -6.27 6.35 -15.66
C SER A 106 -5.13 7.17 -16.26
N THR A 107 -5.25 7.54 -17.52
CA THR A 107 -4.35 8.53 -18.16
C THR A 107 -4.71 9.97 -17.79
N TYR A 108 -5.80 10.16 -17.04
CA TYR A 108 -6.29 11.45 -16.58
C TYR A 108 -5.83 11.69 -15.14
N MET A 109 -5.17 12.81 -14.91
CA MET A 109 -4.76 13.28 -13.58
C MET A 109 -5.10 14.77 -13.47
N ASP A 110 -5.52 15.20 -12.28
CA ASP A 110 -5.66 16.60 -11.92
C ASP A 110 -4.45 16.98 -11.06
N ILE A 111 -3.71 18.01 -11.45
CA ILE A 111 -2.46 18.40 -10.76
C ILE A 111 -2.69 19.69 -9.98
N VAL A 112 -2.51 19.63 -8.66
CA VAL A 112 -2.55 20.82 -7.79
C VAL A 112 -1.12 21.15 -7.35
N ILE A 113 -0.64 22.34 -7.69
CA ILE A 113 0.67 22.84 -7.27
C ILE A 113 0.45 23.98 -6.29
N VAL A 114 0.91 23.80 -5.05
CA VAL A 114 0.89 24.85 -4.02
C VAL A 114 2.26 25.52 -4.01
N LEU A 115 2.28 26.83 -4.29
CA LEU A 115 3.49 27.62 -4.39
C LEU A 115 3.54 28.66 -3.27
N ASP A 116 4.72 28.83 -2.68
CA ASP A 116 5.01 30.00 -1.86
C ASP A 116 5.13 31.22 -2.79
N GLY A 117 4.41 32.29 -2.45
CA GLY A 117 4.39 33.57 -3.18
C GLY A 117 4.87 34.74 -2.33
N SER A 118 5.53 34.46 -1.20
CA SER A 118 6.06 35.49 -0.30
C SER A 118 7.28 36.20 -0.90
N ASN A 119 7.63 37.35 -0.33
CA ASN A 119 8.72 38.19 -0.82
C ASN A 119 10.12 37.70 -0.40
N SER A 120 10.21 36.70 0.48
CA SER A 120 11.48 36.11 0.94
C SER A 120 12.15 35.21 -0.10
N ILE A 121 11.39 34.75 -1.09
CA ILE A 121 11.88 33.90 -2.19
C ILE A 121 12.03 34.68 -3.51
N TYR A 122 11.91 36.01 -3.46
CA TYR A 122 12.18 36.86 -4.60
C TYR A 122 13.68 36.82 -4.95
N PRO A 123 14.06 36.84 -6.24
CA PRO A 123 13.19 36.82 -7.42
C PRO A 123 12.68 35.40 -7.74
N TRP A 124 11.40 35.27 -8.10
CA TRP A 124 10.70 33.99 -8.30
C TRP A 124 11.11 33.18 -9.55
N TYR A 125 12.28 33.45 -10.13
CA TYR A 125 12.71 32.80 -11.39
C TYR A 125 12.85 31.29 -11.25
N GLU A 126 13.35 30.79 -10.11
CA GLU A 126 13.45 29.35 -9.87
C GLU A 126 12.08 28.68 -9.79
N VAL A 127 11.10 29.36 -9.17
CA VAL A 127 9.72 28.85 -9.10
C VAL A 127 9.11 28.79 -10.50
N GLN A 128 9.28 29.84 -11.31
CA GLN A 128 8.79 29.86 -12.69
C GLN A 128 9.46 28.81 -13.58
N ASN A 129 10.78 28.64 -13.45
CA ASN A 129 11.54 27.61 -14.17
C ASN A 129 11.09 26.20 -13.79
N PHE A 130 10.88 25.96 -12.49
CA PHE A 130 10.32 24.69 -12.01
C PHE A 130 8.95 24.41 -12.65
N LEU A 131 8.03 25.38 -12.62
CA LEU A 131 6.71 25.23 -13.22
C LEU A 131 6.79 24.95 -14.72
N SER A 132 7.63 25.69 -15.45
CA SER A 132 7.82 25.48 -16.91
C SER A 132 8.36 24.08 -17.22
N ASN A 133 9.37 23.63 -16.47
CA ASN A 133 9.97 22.30 -16.63
C ASN A 133 9.04 21.16 -16.24
N VAL A 134 8.12 21.40 -15.30
CA VAL A 134 7.15 20.40 -14.85
C VAL A 134 5.97 20.33 -15.83
N LEU A 135 5.38 21.47 -16.19
CA LEU A 135 4.23 21.54 -17.09
C LEU A 135 4.57 21.06 -18.52
N SER A 136 5.80 21.28 -19.00
CA SER A 136 6.26 20.76 -20.30
C SER A 136 6.36 19.24 -20.38
N LYS A 137 6.35 18.54 -19.24
CA LYS A 137 6.40 17.07 -19.17
C LYS A 137 5.02 16.42 -19.13
N PHE A 138 3.95 17.22 -18.98
CA PHE A 138 2.59 16.73 -18.96
C PHE A 138 1.89 16.98 -20.31
N PHE A 139 1.14 15.98 -20.78
CA PHE A 139 0.25 16.13 -21.92
C PHE A 139 -1.08 16.70 -21.42
N ILE A 140 -1.23 18.03 -21.55
CA ILE A 140 -2.40 18.78 -21.10
C ILE A 140 -3.32 19.01 -22.30
N GLY A 141 -4.58 18.57 -22.20
CA GLY A 141 -5.56 18.73 -23.29
C GLY A 141 -6.91 18.07 -23.01
N PRO A 142 -7.98 18.39 -23.76
CA PRO A 142 -9.28 17.75 -23.60
C PRO A 142 -9.17 16.24 -23.80
N GLY A 143 -9.56 15.42 -22.82
CA GLY A 143 -9.31 13.98 -22.90
C GLY A 143 -7.97 13.53 -22.27
N GLN A 144 -7.23 14.42 -21.60
CA GLN A 144 -5.94 14.17 -20.95
C GLN A 144 -5.84 14.87 -19.58
N ILE A 145 -4.62 15.06 -19.05
CA ILE A 145 -4.34 15.74 -17.78
C ILE A 145 -4.90 17.16 -17.82
N GLN A 146 -5.55 17.58 -16.73
CA GLN A 146 -6.03 18.96 -16.54
C GLN A 146 -5.23 19.63 -15.41
N VAL A 147 -5.10 20.95 -15.50
CA VAL A 147 -4.42 21.81 -14.51
C VAL A 147 -5.37 22.89 -14.06
#